data_AF-A0A6J7VIF7-F1
#
_entry.id   AF-A0A6J7VIF7-F1
#
_cell.length_a   1.000
_cell.length_b   1.000
_cell.length_c   1.000
_cell.angle_alpha   90.00
_cell.angle_beta   90.00
_cell.angle_gamma   90.00
#
_symmetry.space_group_name_H-M   'P 1'
#
loop_
_entity.id
_entity.type
_entity.pdbx_description
1 polymer ?
#
loop_
_entity_poly.entity_id
_entity_poly.type
_entity_poly.pdbx_seq_one_letter_code
_entity_poly.pdbx_strand_id
1 'polypeptide(L)' 'MSRSATGAALAAWPGTMVIVSHDVEFVEALAPDRILLMPDGQLDYFSAESLELVALA' A
#
# COMPACT_ATOMS: atom_id res chain seq x y z
N MET A 1 -6.83 -6.23 17.15
CA MET A 1 -8.09 -5.43 17.10
C MET A 1 -7.83 -4.00 16.61
N SER A 2 -6.85 -3.25 17.14
CA SER A 2 -6.59 -1.86 16.71
C SER A 2 -6.10 -1.73 15.25
N ARG A 3 -5.14 -2.57 14.82
CA ARG A 3 -4.50 -2.46 13.50
C ARG A 3 -5.44 -2.69 12.32
N SER A 4 -6.36 -3.65 12.42
CA SER A 4 -7.37 -3.94 11.40
C SER A 4 -8.46 -2.87 11.31
N ALA A 5 -8.86 -2.28 12.44
CA ALA A 5 -9.83 -1.20 12.48
C ALA A 5 -9.28 0.07 11.81
N THR A 6 -8.00 0.37 12.02
CA THR A 6 -7.32 1.50 11.35
C THR A 6 -7.23 1.28 9.84
N GLY A 7 -6.86 0.08 9.38
CA GLY A 7 -6.79 -0.24 7.95
C GLY A 7 -8.13 -0.03 7.24
N ALA A 8 -9.23 -0.55 7.81
CA ALA A 8 -10.56 -0.39 7.23
C ALA A 8 -11.03 1.08 7.20
N ALA A 9 -10.73 1.86 8.24
CA ALA A 9 -11.08 3.29 8.27
C ALA A 9 -10.29 4.10 7.23
N LEU A 10 -9.00 3.77 7.04
CA LEU A 10 -8.15 4.42 6.04
C LEU A 10 -8.53 4.04 4.61
N ALA A 11 -8.96 2.79 4.37
CA ALA A 11 -9.47 2.36 3.07
C ALA A 11 -10.73 3.13 2.62
N ALA A 12 -11.52 3.63 3.57
CA ALA A 12 -12.71 4.45 3.29
C ALA A 12 -12.41 5.96 3.19
N TRP A 13 -11.14 6.38 3.28
CA TRP A 13 -10.77 7.79 3.24
C TRP A 13 -11.04 8.37 1.84
N PRO A 14 -11.83 9.45 1.71
CA PRO A 14 -12.23 9.98 0.40
C PRO A 14 -11.15 10.83 -0.27
N GLY A 15 -10.05 11.12 0.42
CA GLY A 15 -8.94 11.93 -0.09
C GLY A 15 -7.76 11.09 -0.58
N THR A 16 -6.68 11.77 -0.94
CA THR A 16 -5.43 11.10 -1.30
C THR A 16 -4.63 10.72 -0.05
N MET A 17 -4.03 9.54 -0.06
CA MET A 17 -3.12 9.04 0.97
C MET A 17 -1.85 8.52 0.32
N VAL A 18 -0.69 8.83 0.92
CA VAL A 18 0.59 8.21 0.60
C VAL A 18 0.93 7.26 1.73
N ILE A 19 1.14 5.99 1.39
CA ILE A 19 1.44 4.93 2.34
C ILE A 19 2.89 4.52 2.16
N VAL A 20 3.63 4.38 3.26
CA VAL A 20 4.96 3.78 3.29
C VAL A 20 4.93 2.69 4.35
N SER A 21 5.11 1.44 3.92
CA SER A 21 4.99 0.26 4.78
C SER A 21 5.84 -0.88 4.21
N HIS A 22 6.46 -1.66 5.11
CA HIS A 22 7.10 -2.94 4.81
C HIS A 22 6.19 -4.13 5.15
N ASP A 23 4.96 -3.87 5.60
CA ASP A 23 3.98 -4.91 5.93
C ASP A 23 3.06 -5.17 4.73
N VAL A 24 3.14 -6.37 4.18
CA VAL A 24 2.38 -6.83 3.01
C VAL A 24 0.88 -6.86 3.29
N GLU A 25 0.45 -7.43 4.43
CA GLU A 25 -0.97 -7.54 4.79
C GLU A 25 -1.62 -6.17 4.93
N PHE A 26 -0.87 -5.18 5.43
CA PHE A 26 -1.35 -3.81 5.55
C PHE A 26 -1.51 -3.11 4.20
N VAL A 27 -0.56 -3.30 3.27
CA VAL A 27 -0.65 -2.74 1.92
C VAL A 27 -1.79 -3.38 1.14
N GLU A 28 -1.94 -4.71 1.25
CA GLU A 28 -3.04 -5.45 0.63
C GLU A 28 -4.40 -4.96 1.14
N ALA A 29 -4.55 -4.77 2.46
CA ALA A 29 -5.79 -4.28 3.04
C ALA A 29 -6.19 -2.87 2.58
N LEU A 30 -5.22 -2.03 2.23
CA LEU A 30 -5.48 -0.67 1.75
C LEU A 30 -5.64 -0.58 0.23
N ALA A 31 -5.24 -1.62 -0.52
CA ALA A 31 -5.39 -1.75 -1.97
C ALA A 31 -5.15 -0.42 -2.71
N PRO A 32 -3.93 0.15 -2.64
CA PRO A 32 -3.64 1.47 -3.22
C PRO A 32 -3.80 1.46 -4.74
N ASP A 33 -3.98 2.63 -5.35
CA ASP A 33 -4.12 2.74 -6.81
C ASP A 33 -2.77 2.68 -7.55
N ARG A 34 -1.67 3.09 -6.89
CA ARG A 34 -0.36 3.32 -7.49
C ARG A 34 0.76 2.93 -6.55
N ILE A 35 1.91 2.59 -7.12
CA ILE A 35 3.17 2.35 -6.40
C ILE A 35 4.26 3.31 -6.87
N LEU A 36 5.16 3.67 -5.97
CA LEU A 36 6.38 4.43 -6.28
C LEU A 36 7.60 3.52 -6.04
N LEU A 37 8.30 3.18 -7.11
CA LEU A 37 9.51 2.37 -7.08
C LEU A 37 10.74 3.27 -6.87
N MET A 38 11.54 2.91 -5.88
CA MET A 38 12.77 3.60 -5.51
C MET A 38 13.98 2.69 -5.80
N PRO A 39 15.16 3.27 -6.13
CA PRO A 39 15.50 4.69 -6.06
C PRO A 39 15.11 5.52 -7.29
N ASP A 40 14.67 4.87 -8.38
CA ASP A 40 14.52 5.52 -9.69
C ASP A 40 13.31 6.45 -9.79
N GLY A 41 12.43 6.45 -8.78
CA GLY A 41 11.27 7.34 -8.70
C GLY A 41 10.18 7.01 -9.72
N GLN A 42 10.09 5.74 -10.13
CA GLN A 42 9.10 5.31 -11.13
C GLN A 42 7.73 5.09 -10.50
N LEU A 43 6.70 5.67 -11.10
CA LEU A 43 5.30 5.46 -10.70
C LEU A 43 4.64 4.44 -11.62
N ASP A 44 3.94 3.46 -11.03
CA ASP A 44 3.17 2.47 -11.77
C ASP A 44 1.81 2.18 -11.09
N TYR A 45 0.94 1.47 -11.79
CA TYR A 45 -0.31 0.95 -11.25
C TYR A 45 -0.04 -0.20 -10.28
N PHE A 46 -0.72 -0.18 -9.14
CA PHE A 46 -0.66 -1.30 -8.22
C PHE A 46 -1.37 -2.52 -8.83
N SER A 47 -0.77 -3.69 -8.62
CA SER A 47 -1.37 -4.99 -8.92
C SER A 47 -1.02 -5.99 -7.81
N ALA A 48 -1.67 -7.15 -7.78
CA ALA A 48 -1.36 -8.18 -6.78
C ALA A 48 0.11 -8.63 -6.83
N GLU A 49 0.72 -8.65 -8.02
CA GLU A 49 2.14 -8.97 -8.21
C GLU A 49 3.08 -7.94 -7.55
N SER A 50 2.61 -6.69 -7.38
CA SER A 50 3.36 -5.64 -6.69
C SER A 50 3.61 -5.94 -5.21
N LEU A 51 2.84 -6.84 -4.59
CA LEU A 51 3.03 -7.25 -3.19
C LEU A 51 4.33 -8.02 -2.98
N GLU A 52 4.82 -8.72 -4.01
CA GLU A 52 6.10 -9.43 -3.95
C GLU A 52 7.26 -8.45 -3.75
N LEU A 53 7.18 -7.25 -4.35
CA LEU A 53 8.18 -6.20 -4.18
C LEU A 53 8.19 -5.64 -2.75
N VAL A 54 7.04 -5.57 -2.09
CA VAL A 54 6.95 -5.15 -0.69
C VAL A 54 7.57 -6.21 0.23
N ALA A 55 7.36 -7.49 -0.06
CA ALA A 55 7.93 -8.59 0.72
C ALA A 55 9.46 -8.71 0.61
N LEU A 56 10.05 -8.17 -0.47
CA LEU A 56 11.49 -8.20 -0.74
C LEU A 56 12.26 -7.03 -0.10
N ALA A 57 11.55 -5.97 0.34
CA ALA A 57 12.13 -4.73 0.85
C ALA A 57 12.25 -4.72 2.38
#